data_AF-A0A5A5TL02-F1
#
_entry.id   AF-A0A5A5TL02-F1
#
_cell.length_a   1.000
_cell.length_b   1.000
_cell.length_c   1.000
_cell.angle_alpha   90.00
_cell.angle_beta   90.00
_cell.angle_gamma   90.00
#
_symmetry.space_group_name_H-M   'P 1'
#
loop_
_entity.id
_entity.type
_entity.pdbx_description
1 polymer ?
#
loop_
_entity_poly.entity_id
_entity_poly.type
_entity_poly.pdbx_seq_one_letter_code
_entity_poly.pdbx_strand_id
1 'polypeptide(L)' 'MGALPQLYAGTSAMIFGGEMVGPSGLFGIRGYPKIDQKSQHEYNASIAQRLWNVSTELTGVDFAALKEPLSIH' A
#
# COMPACT_ATOMS: atom_id res chain seq x y z
N MET A 1 -18.42 5.66 4.84
CA MET A 1 -17.71 4.70 3.99
C MET A 1 -18.24 4.76 2.57
N GLY A 2 -17.36 4.88 1.59
CA GLY A 2 -17.63 4.97 0.15
C GLY A 2 -16.30 4.92 -0.61
N ALA A 3 -16.30 5.13 -1.93
CA ALA A 3 -15.08 4.99 -2.74
C ALA A 3 -14.02 6.10 -2.54
N LEU A 4 -14.33 7.17 -1.81
CA LEU A 4 -13.50 8.39 -1.80
C LEU A 4 -12.05 8.19 -1.30
N PRO A 5 -11.76 7.46 -0.19
CA PRO A 5 -10.39 7.18 0.21
C PRO A 5 -9.62 6.34 -0.81
N GLN A 6 -10.28 5.39 -1.49
CA GLN A 6 -9.68 4.56 -2.53
C GLN A 6 -9.35 5.38 -3.78
N LEU A 7 -10.27 6.25 -4.21
CA LEU A 7 -10.02 7.19 -5.30
C LEU A 7 -8.85 8.10 -4.97
N TYR A 8 -8.81 8.68 -3.78
CA TYR A 8 -7.70 9.53 -3.35
C TYR A 8 -6.37 8.76 -3.34
N ALA A 9 -6.33 7.54 -2.78
CA ALA A 9 -5.12 6.72 -2.75
C ALA A 9 -4.63 6.33 -4.16
N GLY A 10 -5.54 6.10 -5.10
CA GLY A 10 -5.21 5.67 -6.45
C GLY A 10 -4.89 6.80 -7.43
N THR A 11 -5.35 8.03 -7.19
CA THR A 11 -5.26 9.12 -8.18
C THR A 11 -4.57 10.39 -7.68
N SER A 12 -4.35 10.55 -6.38
CA SER A 12 -3.73 11.77 -5.84
C SER A 12 -2.23 11.80 -6.15
N ALA A 13 -1.74 12.92 -6.68
CA ALA A 13 -0.30 13.18 -6.86
C ALA A 13 0.45 13.37 -5.53
N MET A 14 -0.27 13.42 -4.39
CA MET A 14 0.31 13.51 -3.05
C MET A 14 0.52 12.14 -2.38
N ILE A 15 0.42 11.05 -3.15
CA ILE A 15 0.68 9.68 -2.69
C ILE A 15 1.94 9.19 -3.39
N PHE A 16 2.92 8.74 -2.62
CA PHE A 16 4.24 8.32 -3.11
C PHE A 16 4.43 6.80 -3.07
N GLY A 17 3.54 6.07 -2.40
CA GLY A 17 3.59 4.63 -2.22
C GLY A 17 3.92 4.25 -0.77
N GLY A 18 3.18 3.29 -0.23
CA GLY A 18 3.34 2.81 1.15
C GLY A 18 2.52 3.58 2.19
N GLU A 19 1.81 4.65 1.80
CA GLU A 19 0.84 5.31 2.67
C GLU A 19 -0.46 4.53 2.81
N MET A 20 -1.01 4.49 4.03
CA MET A 20 -2.36 4.00 4.27
C MET A 20 -3.32 5.19 4.34
N VAL A 21 -4.38 5.15 3.53
CA VAL A 21 -5.38 6.23 3.46
C VAL A 21 -6.71 5.75 4.03
N GLY A 22 -7.21 6.46 5.04
CA GLY A 22 -8.47 6.19 5.71
C GLY A 22 -9.34 7.45 5.86
N PRO A 23 -10.61 7.31 6.24
CA PRO A 23 -11.47 8.47 6.50
C PRO A 23 -11.09 9.15 7.84
N SER A 24 -11.19 10.49 7.89
CA SER A 24 -10.70 11.32 9.00
C SER A 24 -11.59 11.45 10.22
N GLY A 25 -12.84 10.98 10.18
CA GLY A 25 -13.82 11.14 11.26
C GLY A 25 -13.72 10.12 12.37
N LEU A 26 -14.54 10.30 13.42
CA LEU A 26 -14.59 9.41 14.60
C LEU A 26 -14.68 7.93 14.21
N PHE A 27 -13.84 7.12 14.85
CA PHE A 27 -13.67 5.68 14.61
C PHE A 27 -13.27 5.29 13.18
N GLY A 28 -12.87 6.23 12.33
CA GLY A 28 -12.50 5.95 10.96
C GLY A 28 -13.68 5.46 10.10
N ILE A 29 -14.91 5.93 10.36
CA ILE A 29 -16.11 5.43 9.66
C ILE A 29 -16.62 6.41 8.58
N ARG A 30 -16.37 7.71 8.77
CA ARG A 30 -16.86 8.81 7.91
C ARG A 30 -15.81 9.92 7.84
N GLY A 31 -15.96 10.85 6.90
CA GLY A 31 -15.05 11.98 6.72
C GLY A 31 -14.22 11.90 5.44
N TYR A 32 -13.42 12.93 5.21
CA TYR A 32 -12.54 13.03 4.04
C TYR A 32 -11.33 12.10 4.16
N PRO A 33 -10.70 11.72 3.03
CA PRO A 33 -9.45 10.96 3.04
C PRO A 33 -8.37 11.66 3.85
N LYS A 34 -7.64 10.88 4.65
CA LYS A 34 -6.47 11.31 5.41
C LYS A 34 -5.44 10.18 5.41
N ILE A 35 -4.16 10.56 5.40
CA ILE A 35 -3.05 9.62 5.60
C ILE A 35 -3.00 9.19 7.07
N ASP A 36 -3.03 7.89 7.30
CA ASP A 36 -2.91 7.29 8.63
C ASP A 36 -1.44 7.07 9.00
N GLN A 37 -0.87 8.05 9.71
CA GLN A 37 0.51 8.02 10.17
C GLN A 37 0.80 6.92 11.22
N LYS A 38 -0.20 6.42 11.95
CA LYS A 38 0.03 5.39 12.98
C LYS A 38 0.40 4.06 12.35
N SER A 39 -0.31 3.69 11.29
CA SER A 39 -0.05 2.45 10.54
C SER A 39 1.37 2.39 9.97
N GLN A 40 1.91 3.53 9.54
CA GLN A 40 3.29 3.63 9.07
C GLN A 40 4.30 3.39 10.20
N HIS A 41 4.00 3.84 11.42
CA HIS A 41 4.88 3.65 12.57
C HIS A 41 4.89 2.21 13.08
N GLU A 42 3.76 1.51 12.98
CA GLU A 42 3.61 0.11 13.39
C GLU A 42 4.15 -0.88 12.34
N TYR A 43 4.60 -0.41 11.19
CA TYR A 43 5.15 -1.24 10.12
C TYR A 43 6.45 -1.93 10.55
N ASN A 44 6.49 -3.26 10.44
CA ASN A 44 7.67 -4.06 10.69
C ASN A 44 8.20 -4.70 9.39
N ALA A 45 9.32 -4.17 8.90
CA ALA A 45 9.93 -4.60 7.64
C ALA A 45 10.37 -6.07 7.64
N SER A 46 10.83 -6.62 8.76
CA SER A 46 11.28 -8.03 8.80
C SER A 46 10.11 -9.00 8.72
N ILE A 47 8.99 -8.66 9.37
CA ILE A 47 7.73 -9.41 9.27
C ILE A 47 7.19 -9.35 7.85
N ALA A 48 7.15 -8.15 7.25
CA ALA A 48 6.69 -7.97 5.87
C ALA A 48 7.52 -8.78 4.88
N GLN A 49 8.85 -8.78 5.00
CA GLN A 49 9.74 -9.55 4.14
C GLN A 49 9.51 -11.06 4.29
N ARG A 50 9.35 -11.55 5.51
CA ARG A 50 9.07 -12.97 5.75
C ARG A 50 7.73 -13.38 5.15
N LEU A 51 6.70 -12.56 5.32
CA LEU A 51 5.38 -12.80 4.74
C LEU A 51 5.47 -12.90 3.22
N TRP A 52 6.14 -11.93 2.59
CA TRP A 52 6.34 -11.91 1.14
C TRP A 52 6.99 -13.20 0.64
N ASN A 53 8.11 -13.61 1.24
CA ASN A 53 8.85 -14.81 0.82
C ASN A 53 7.97 -16.08 0.88
N VAL A 54 7.22 -16.26 1.98
CA VAL A 54 6.31 -17.40 2.13
C VAL A 54 5.17 -17.33 1.11
N SER A 55 4.60 -16.14 0.87
CA SER A 55 3.55 -15.97 -0.15
C SER A 55 4.04 -16.32 -1.55
N THR A 56 5.24 -15.91 -1.93
CA THR A 56 5.82 -16.26 -3.25
C THR A 56 6.14 -17.74 -3.36
N GLU A 57 6.65 -18.37 -2.30
CA GLU A 57 6.93 -19.80 -2.26
C GLU A 57 5.64 -20.63 -2.41
N LEU A 58 4.58 -20.26 -1.69
CA LEU A 58 3.30 -20.99 -1.72
C LEU A 58 2.52 -20.82 -3.02
N THR A 59 2.69 -19.69 -3.71
CA THR A 59 1.97 -19.41 -4.97
C THR A 59 2.79 -19.76 -6.22
N GLY A 60 4.11 -19.92 -6.08
CA GLY A 60 5.02 -20.11 -7.21
C GLY A 60 5.15 -18.88 -8.12
N VAL A 61 4.63 -17.71 -7.71
CA VAL A 61 4.69 -16.48 -8.51
C VAL A 61 6.08 -15.86 -8.39
N ASP A 62 6.75 -15.68 -9.53
CA ASP A 62 8.00 -14.93 -9.64
C ASP A 62 7.75 -13.49 -10.07
N PHE A 63 7.90 -12.56 -9.13
CA PHE A 63 7.80 -11.12 -9.40
C PHE A 63 9.06 -10.54 -10.04
N ALA A 64 10.21 -11.21 -9.99
CA ALA A 64 11.41 -10.76 -10.70
C ALA A 64 11.24 -10.87 -12.22
N ALA A 65 10.51 -11.89 -12.69
CA ALA A 65 10.14 -12.06 -14.09
C ALA A 65 9.23 -10.93 -14.63
N LEU A 66 8.57 -10.16 -13.76
CA LEU A 66 7.72 -9.02 -14.15
C LEU A 66 8.51 -7.72 -14.36
N LYS A 67 9.76 -7.65 -13.91
CA LYS A 67 10.63 -6.53 -14.26
C LYS A 67 11.13 -6.74 -15.69
N GLU A 68 10.52 -6.07 -16.67
CA GLU A 68 11.19 -5.87 -17.95
C GLU A 68 12.58 -5.25 -17.71
N PRO A 69 13.60 -5.59 -18.52
CA PRO A 69 14.86 -4.87 -18.48
C PRO A 69 14.55 -3.42 -18.86
N LEU A 70 14.74 -2.51 -17.92
CA LEU A 70 14.74 -1.06 -18.14
C LEU A 70 15.77 -0.74 -19.23
N SER A 71 15.35 -0.84 -20.49
CA SER A 71 16.09 -0.38 -21.66
C SER A 71 15.82 1.11 -21.73
N ILE A 72 16.69 1.88 -21.09
CA ILE A 72 16.73 3.33 -21.21
C ILE A 72 17.26 3.60 -22.62
N HIS A 73 16.37 4.04 -23.52
CA HIS A 73 16.72 4.73 -24.77
C HIS A 73 16.56 6.23 -24.57
#